data_AF-A0A3B3V474-F1
#
_entry.id   AF-A0A3B3V474-F1
#
_cell.length_a   1.000
_cell.length_b   1.000
_cell.length_c   1.000
_cell.angle_alpha   90.00
_cell.angle_beta   90.00
_cell.angle_gamma   90.00
#
_symmetry.space_group_name_H-M   'P 1'
#
loop_
_entity.id
_entity.type
_entity.pdbx_description
1 polymer ?
#
loop_
_entity_poly.entity_id
_entity_poly.type
_entity_poly.pdbx_seq_one_letter_code
_entity_poly.pdbx_strand_id
1 'polypeptide(L)'
;AQPPHWISSHLLFLLKKFTDLVSLRNDAEYTAVQEVANGTAVFVGLFRDPYDWSHLTDSSLRYWRESQLVNTEYHQNCVAMLKTESGKWGDGNCTEVHPFLCKCSK
;
A
#
# COMPACT_ATOMS: atom_id res chain seq x y z
N ALA A 1 6.19 -0.89 18.81
CA ALA A 1 7.10 0.26 19.01
C ALA A 1 6.27 1.54 19.00
N GLN A 2 6.56 2.51 19.87
CA GLN A 2 5.90 3.83 19.81
C GLN A 2 6.47 4.60 18.61
N PRO A 3 5.62 5.22 17.76
CA PRO A 3 6.12 6.03 16.66
C PRO A 3 6.93 7.21 17.23
N PRO A 4 8.05 7.59 16.60
CA PRO A 4 8.82 8.75 17.05
C PRO A 4 7.93 10.00 17.07
N HIS A 5 8.16 10.85 18.07
CA HIS A 5 7.28 11.98 18.43
C HIS A 5 6.94 12.91 17.23
N TRP A 6 7.88 13.09 16.29
CA TRP A 6 7.66 13.89 15.09
C TRP A 6 6.63 13.28 14.12
N ILE A 7 6.55 11.95 14.00
CA ILE A 7 5.54 11.25 13.18
C ILE A 7 4.14 11.54 13.74
N SER A 8 3.98 11.48 15.06
CA SER A 8 2.69 11.75 15.72
C SER A 8 2.24 13.21 15.55
N SER A 9 3.14 14.19 15.72
CA SER A 9 2.79 15.61 15.55
C SER A 9 2.47 15.97 14.09
N HIS A 10 3.19 15.38 13.12
CA HIS A 10 2.99 15.65 11.70
C HIS A 10 1.68 15.03 11.18
N LEU A 11 1.40 13.77 11.55
CA LEU A 11 0.12 13.12 11.26
C LEU A 11 -1.06 13.90 11.87
N LEU A 12 -0.95 14.38 13.12
CA LEU A 12 -2.00 15.21 13.73
C LEU A 12 -2.23 16.54 13.00
N PHE A 13 -1.18 17.17 12.48
CA PHE A 13 -1.29 18.40 11.70
C PHE A 13 -2.00 18.16 10.36
N LEU A 14 -1.62 17.10 9.64
CA LEU A 14 -2.22 16.69 8.37
C LEU A 14 -3.70 16.31 8.53
N LEU A 15 -4.03 15.53 9.58
CA LEU A 15 -5.40 15.16 9.93
C LEU A 15 -6.27 16.39 10.26
N LYS A 16 -5.72 17.41 10.95
CA LYS A 16 -6.43 18.66 11.25
C LYS A 16 -6.70 19.52 10.01
N LYS A 17 -5.90 19.38 8.96
CA LYS A 17 -6.03 20.15 7.72
C LYS A 17 -6.75 19.39 6.60
N PHE A 18 -7.13 18.13 6.83
CA PHE A 18 -7.67 17.23 5.80
C PHE A 18 -6.75 17.13 4.57
N THR A 19 -5.45 17.22 4.78
CA THR A 19 -4.42 17.13 3.73
C THR A 19 -3.53 15.93 4.00
N ASP A 20 -3.03 15.30 2.94
CA ASP A 20 -2.08 14.19 3.00
C ASP A 20 -0.72 14.61 2.41
N LEU A 21 0.33 13.85 2.71
CA LEU A 21 1.62 14.03 2.04
C LEU A 21 1.51 13.64 0.56
N VAL A 22 2.24 14.34 -0.30
CA VAL A 22 2.25 14.07 -1.75
C VAL A 22 2.83 12.67 -2.03
N SER A 23 2.12 11.88 -2.84
CA SER A 23 2.61 10.58 -3.31
C SER A 23 3.49 10.75 -4.56
N LEU A 24 4.46 9.86 -4.73
CA LEU A 24 5.40 9.84 -5.86
C LEU A 24 5.14 8.59 -6.69
N ARG A 25 4.14 8.63 -7.58
CA ARG A 25 3.66 7.44 -8.32
C ARG A 25 4.29 7.31 -9.70
N ASN A 26 4.94 8.36 -10.19
CA ASN A 26 5.56 8.40 -11.52
C ASN A 26 6.61 9.52 -11.59
N ASP A 27 7.37 9.53 -12.68
CA ASP A 27 8.46 10.49 -12.92
C ASP A 27 8.00 11.95 -13.00
N ALA A 28 6.78 12.20 -13.46
CA ALA A 28 6.24 13.56 -13.55
C ALA A 28 5.95 14.12 -12.15
N GLU A 29 5.35 13.32 -11.27
CA GLU A 29 5.14 13.68 -9.86
C GLU A 29 6.47 13.87 -9.13
N TYR A 30 7.44 12.99 -9.39
CA TYR A 30 8.79 13.12 -8.85
C TYR A 30 9.45 14.44 -9.26
N THR A 31 9.40 14.78 -10.55
CA THR A 31 9.98 16.02 -11.08
C THR A 31 9.33 17.26 -10.47
N ALA A 32 8.00 17.29 -10.39
CA ALA A 32 7.27 18.41 -9.79
C ALA A 32 7.65 18.63 -8.31
N VAL A 33 7.84 17.55 -7.54
CA VAL A 33 8.29 17.67 -6.14
C VAL A 33 9.72 18.20 -6.06
N GLN A 34 10.62 17.78 -6.96
CA GLN A 34 12.00 18.29 -6.99
C GLN A 34 12.05 19.80 -7.25
N GLU A 35 11.24 20.29 -8.20
CA GLU A 35 11.15 21.72 -8.53
C GLU A 35 10.65 22.54 -7.34
N VAL A 36 9.60 22.07 -6.66
CA VAL A 36 9.04 22.76 -5.48
C VAL A 36 9.99 22.70 -4.28
N ALA A 37 10.66 21.56 -4.08
CA ALA A 37 11.60 21.37 -2.97
C ALA A 37 12.86 22.25 -3.12
N ASN A 38 13.28 22.54 -4.35
CA ASN A 38 14.38 23.45 -4.68
C ASN A 38 15.65 23.18 -3.85
N GLY A 39 16.06 21.91 -3.78
CA GLY A 39 17.24 21.46 -3.02
C GLY A 39 17.03 21.28 -1.52
N THR A 40 15.83 21.54 -1.00
CA THR A 40 15.49 21.32 0.41
C THR A 40 14.97 19.90 0.65
N ALA A 41 15.36 19.28 1.77
CA ALA A 41 14.80 18.00 2.17
C ALA A 41 13.33 18.15 2.61
N VAL A 42 12.42 17.39 1.98
CA VAL A 42 10.99 17.41 2.26
C VAL A 42 10.47 16.00 2.53
N PHE A 43 9.46 15.88 3.41
CA PHE A 43 8.76 14.61 3.61
C PHE A 43 7.73 14.40 2.49
N VAL A 44 7.67 13.18 1.98
CA VAL A 44 6.71 12.74 0.95
C VAL A 44 5.94 11.52 1.44
N GLY A 45 4.74 11.34 0.91
CA GLY A 45 3.84 10.25 1.25
C GLY A 45 4.27 8.99 0.51
N LEU A 46 5.09 8.16 1.17
CA LEU A 46 5.50 6.88 0.62
C LEU A 46 4.42 5.83 0.88
N PHE A 47 3.90 5.24 -0.20
CA PHE A 47 3.10 4.03 -0.14
C PHE A 47 3.99 2.83 -0.45
N ARG A 48 4.01 1.83 0.43
CA ARG A 48 4.71 0.56 0.20
C ARG A 48 3.70 -0.57 0.33
N ASP A 49 3.43 -1.25 -0.78
CA ASP A 49 2.72 -2.52 -0.76
C ASP A 49 3.74 -3.66 -0.70
N PRO A 50 3.65 -4.59 0.27
CA PRO A 50 4.53 -5.75 0.28
C PRO A 50 4.11 -6.86 -0.69
N TYR A 51 3.01 -6.70 -1.41
CA TYR A 51 2.49 -7.65 -2.38
C TYR A 51 2.62 -7.13 -3.81
N ASP A 52 3.03 -8.01 -4.71
CA ASP A 52 3.04 -7.77 -6.14
C ASP A 52 1.85 -8.47 -6.80
N TRP A 53 1.13 -7.76 -7.66
CA TRP A 53 0.14 -8.39 -8.51
C TRP A 53 0.84 -9.23 -9.57
N SER A 54 0.31 -10.43 -9.84
CA SER A 54 0.91 -11.38 -10.81
C SER A 54 1.03 -10.83 -12.24
N HIS A 55 0.24 -9.80 -12.59
CA HIS A 55 0.31 -9.09 -13.86
C HIS A 55 1.18 -7.82 -13.83
N LEU A 56 1.95 -7.59 -12.75
CA LEU A 56 2.78 -6.40 -12.53
C LEU A 56 2.00 -5.09 -12.70
N THR A 57 0.71 -5.12 -12.37
CA THR A 57 -0.15 -3.93 -12.40
C THR A 57 -0.25 -3.32 -11.02
N ASP A 58 -0.16 -1.99 -10.96
CA ASP A 58 -0.41 -1.28 -9.71
C ASP A 58 -1.92 -1.18 -9.43
N SER A 59 -2.33 -1.63 -8.25
CA SER A 59 -3.65 -1.37 -7.69
C SER A 59 -3.48 -0.73 -6.33
N SER A 60 -4.26 0.30 -6.03
CA SER A 60 -4.36 0.88 -4.69
C SER A 60 -5.48 0.27 -3.85
N LEU A 61 -6.34 -0.56 -4.44
CA LEU A 61 -7.47 -1.17 -3.73
C LEU A 61 -6.97 -2.23 -2.76
N ARG A 62 -7.35 -2.15 -1.48
CA ARG A 62 -7.05 -3.17 -0.48
C ARG A 62 -8.33 -3.54 0.25
N TYR A 63 -8.75 -4.79 0.11
CA TYR A 63 -9.98 -5.30 0.74
C TYR A 63 -9.68 -6.36 1.79
N TRP A 64 -8.63 -6.16 2.59
CA TRP A 64 -8.18 -7.09 3.62
C TRP A 64 -9.25 -7.38 4.68
N ARG A 65 -9.27 -8.60 5.20
CA ARG A 65 -10.01 -8.92 6.43
C ARG A 65 -9.46 -8.09 7.59
N GLU A 66 -10.31 -7.76 8.54
CA GLU A 66 -9.95 -6.83 9.64
C GLU A 66 -8.80 -7.35 10.51
N SER A 67 -8.69 -8.67 10.64
CA SER A 67 -7.61 -9.32 11.39
C SER A 67 -6.31 -9.48 10.60
N GLN A 68 -6.26 -9.06 9.33
CA GLN A 68 -5.06 -9.23 8.53
C GLN A 68 -3.98 -8.23 8.95
N LEU A 69 -2.86 -8.76 9.43
CA LEU A 69 -1.64 -7.99 9.62
C LEU A 69 -0.90 -7.95 8.29
N VAL A 70 -0.85 -6.78 7.66
CA VAL A 70 -0.07 -6.56 6.44
C VAL A 70 1.34 -6.18 6.88
N ASN A 71 2.24 -7.16 7.00
CA ASN A 71 3.63 -6.92 7.39
C ASN A 71 4.56 -7.00 6.16
N THR A 72 5.50 -6.06 6.08
CA THR A 72 6.48 -5.96 4.98
C THR A 72 7.70 -6.85 5.16
N GLU A 73 7.74 -7.73 6.15
CA GLU A 73 8.89 -8.62 6.42
C GLU A 73 8.66 -10.08 6.01
N TYR A 74 7.39 -10.50 5.84
CA TYR A 74 7.04 -11.91 5.57
C TYR A 74 6.46 -12.06 4.16
N HIS A 75 7.34 -12.37 3.20
CA HIS A 75 7.03 -12.37 1.76
C HIS A 75 6.78 -13.77 1.16
N GLN A 76 6.33 -14.74 1.95
CA GLN A 76 6.13 -16.12 1.45
C GLN A 76 4.65 -16.54 1.35
N ASN A 77 3.73 -15.59 1.49
CA ASN A 77 2.31 -15.86 1.43
C ASN A 77 1.71 -15.40 0.10
N CYS A 78 0.70 -16.13 -0.35
CA CYS A 78 -0.15 -15.73 -1.47
C CYS A 78 -1.44 -15.12 -0.92
N VAL A 79 -2.10 -14.28 -1.71
CA VAL A 79 -3.33 -13.60 -1.31
C VAL A 79 -4.51 -14.26 -1.99
N ALA A 80 -5.55 -14.56 -1.21
CA ALA A 80 -6.82 -15.09 -1.71
C ALA A 80 -8.01 -14.30 -1.19
N MET A 81 -9.10 -14.31 -1.95
CA MET A 81 -10.41 -13.85 -1.47
C MET A 81 -11.04 -14.93 -0.58
N LEU A 82 -11.40 -14.56 0.63
CA LEU A 82 -11.95 -15.47 1.63
C LEU A 82 -13.47 -15.46 1.56
N LYS A 83 -14.07 -16.61 1.22
CA LYS A 83 -15.53 -16.78 1.16
C LYS A 83 -16.20 -16.51 2.51
N THR A 84 -15.58 -16.94 3.61
CA THR A 84 -16.09 -16.78 4.97
C THR A 84 -16.05 -15.33 5.47
N GLU A 85 -15.26 -14.47 4.82
CA GLU A 85 -15.07 -13.06 5.18
C GLU A 85 -15.73 -12.13 4.14
N SER A 86 -16.84 -12.57 3.53
CA SER A 86 -17.58 -11.81 2.52
C SER A 86 -16.71 -11.32 1.34
N GLY A 87 -15.72 -12.13 0.94
CA GLY A 87 -14.81 -11.80 -0.16
C GLY A 87 -13.64 -10.88 0.23
N LYS A 88 -13.47 -10.55 1.52
CA LYS A 88 -12.26 -9.89 2.00
C LYS A 88 -11.03 -10.75 1.78
N TRP A 89 -9.88 -10.10 1.63
CA TRP A 89 -8.62 -10.73 1.30
C TRP A 89 -7.92 -11.23 2.56
N GLY A 90 -7.15 -12.30 2.43
CA GLY A 90 -6.24 -12.73 3.47
C GLY A 90 -5.07 -13.50 2.89
N ASP A 91 -4.03 -13.62 3.70
CA ASP A 91 -2.89 -14.46 3.38
C ASP A 91 -3.27 -15.94 3.47
N GLY A 92 -2.68 -16.71 2.56
CA GLY A 92 -2.73 -18.16 2.53
C GLY A 92 -1.41 -18.75 2.06
N ASN A 93 -1.24 -20.05 2.27
CA ASN A 93 -0.08 -20.76 1.78
C ASN A 93 -0.18 -20.90 0.24
N CYS A 94 0.85 -20.45 -0.46
CA CYS A 94 0.93 -20.50 -1.93
C CYS A 94 0.82 -21.91 -2.52
N THR A 95 1.05 -22.97 -1.73
CA THR A 95 0.94 -24.36 -2.21
C THR A 95 -0.48 -24.92 -2.13
N GLU A 96 -1.44 -24.18 -1.57
CA GLU A 96 -2.83 -24.63 -1.51
C GLU A 96 -3.50 -24.56 -2.89
N VAL A 97 -4.32 -25.56 -3.21
CA VAL A 97 -5.04 -25.63 -4.47
C VAL A 97 -6.41 -24.97 -4.31
N HIS A 98 -6.58 -23.82 -4.96
CA HIS A 98 -7.83 -23.06 -4.96
C HIS A 98 -8.30 -22.77 -6.40
N PRO A 99 -9.62 -22.61 -6.64
CA PRO A 99 -10.10 -22.02 -7.88
C PRO A 99 -9.52 -20.62 -8.09
N PHE A 100 -9.27 -20.24 -9.34
CA PHE A 100 -8.71 -18.93 -9.70
C PHE A 100 -9.50 -18.28 -10.83
N LEU A 101 -9.36 -16.96 -10.93
CA LEU A 101 -9.94 -16.15 -12.01
C LEU A 101 -8.82 -15.54 -12.84
N CYS A 102 -8.97 -15.59 -14.16
CA CYS A 102 -8.05 -14.95 -15.09
C CYS A 102 -8.59 -13.59 -15.53
N LYS A 103 -7.69 -12.63 -15.72
CA LYS A 103 -7.99 -11.39 -16.43
C LYS A 103 -7.75 -11.60 -17.92
N CYS A 104 -8.78 -11.41 -18.75
CA CYS A 104 -8.58 -11.34 -20.19
C CYS A 104 -8.00 -9.97 -20.58
N SER A 105 -6.95 -9.96 -21.40
CA SER A 105 -6.55 -8.74 -22.12
C SER A 105 -7.54 -8.48 -23.25
N LYS A 106 -7.89 -7.20 -23.47
CA LYS A 106 -8.54 -6.76 -24.72
C LYS A 106 -7.47 -6.48 -25.76
#